data_AF-A0A6H9UVQ8-F1
#
_entry.id   AF-A0A6H9UVQ8-F1
#
_cell.length_a   1.000
_cell.length_b   1.000
_cell.length_c   1.000
_cell.angle_alpha   90.00
_cell.angle_beta   90.00
_cell.angle_gamma   90.00
#
_symmetry.space_group_name_H-M   'P 1'
#
loop_
_entity.id
_entity.type
_entity.pdbx_description
1 polymer ?
#
loop_
_entity_poly.entity_id
_entity_poly.type
_entity_poly.pdbx_seq_one_letter_code
_entity_poly.pdbx_strand_id
1 'polypeptide(L)'
;MSATDAQAAAAWMLQQITESRAHELYQSDAVDHIAKNFDDGLTYTYDNGNSAIHKTVLKAFKEISGDTVVWNNGWKGWLLRSPHDPVGKRGPTDPVGA
;
A
#
# COMPACT_ATOMS: atom_id res chain seq x y z
N MET A 1 10.32 8.59 -13.11
CA MET A 1 9.08 7.86 -12.75
C MET A 1 8.32 7.49 -14.01
N SER A 2 8.46 6.26 -14.46
CA SER A 2 7.55 5.72 -15.48
C SER A 2 6.26 5.28 -14.79
N ALA A 3 5.10 5.48 -15.42
CA ALA A 3 3.82 5.04 -14.86
C ALA A 3 3.81 3.53 -14.57
N THR A 4 4.60 2.77 -15.33
CA THR A 4 4.80 1.32 -15.23
C THR A 4 5.35 0.88 -13.87
N ASP A 5 6.30 1.62 -13.27
CA ASP A 5 6.92 1.17 -12.01
C ASP A 5 5.98 1.35 -10.83
N ALA A 6 5.19 2.43 -10.84
CA ALA A 6 4.13 2.62 -9.85
C ALA A 6 3.05 1.53 -9.94
N GLN A 7 2.71 1.09 -11.15
CA GLN A 7 1.79 -0.02 -11.38
C GLN A 7 2.39 -1.35 -10.94
N ALA A 8 3.67 -1.59 -11.19
CA ALA A 8 4.37 -2.79 -10.76
C ALA A 8 4.49 -2.87 -9.22
N ALA A 9 4.84 -1.76 -8.56
CA ALA A 9 4.86 -1.67 -7.11
C ALA A 9 3.47 -1.91 -6.50
N ALA A 10 2.43 -1.32 -7.10
CA ALA A 10 1.05 -1.55 -6.68
C ALA A 10 0.64 -3.02 -6.85
N ALA A 11 0.97 -3.65 -7.98
CA ALA A 11 0.67 -5.06 -8.23
C ALA A 11 1.37 -5.96 -7.20
N TRP A 12 2.64 -5.68 -6.89
CA TRP A 12 3.36 -6.38 -5.83
C TRP A 12 2.69 -6.23 -4.47
N MET A 13 2.27 -5.00 -4.09
CA MET A 13 1.56 -4.79 -2.82
C MET A 13 0.30 -5.64 -2.73
N LEU A 14 -0.50 -5.71 -3.81
CA LEU A 14 -1.70 -6.53 -3.85
C LEU A 14 -1.37 -8.01 -3.72
N GLN A 15 -0.39 -8.49 -4.50
CA GLN A 15 0.07 -9.87 -4.45
C GLN A 15 0.54 -10.27 -3.04
N GLN A 16 1.32 -9.41 -2.39
CA GLN A 16 1.81 -9.64 -1.03
C GLN A 16 0.66 -9.80 -0.03
N ILE A 17 -0.46 -9.09 -0.20
CA ILE A 17 -1.63 -9.22 0.67
C ILE A 17 -2.48 -10.44 0.29
N THR A 18 -2.66 -10.73 -1.00
CA THR A 18 -3.55 -11.81 -1.42
C THR A 18 -2.91 -13.19 -1.36
N GLU A 19 -1.60 -13.29 -1.54
CA GLU A 19 -0.87 -14.56 -1.66
C GLU A 19 -0.02 -14.92 -0.43
N SER A 20 0.28 -13.95 0.45
CA SER A 20 0.98 -14.27 1.70
C SER A 20 0.05 -15.00 2.66
N ARG A 21 0.65 -15.85 3.51
CA ARG A 21 -0.09 -16.60 4.54
C ARG A 21 -0.78 -15.70 5.56
N ALA A 22 -0.21 -14.53 5.84
CA ALA A 22 -0.71 -13.60 6.84
C ALA A 22 -1.81 -12.69 6.29
N HIS A 23 -1.95 -12.61 4.96
CA HIS A 23 -2.93 -11.76 4.28
C HIS A 23 -2.86 -10.27 4.66
N GLU A 24 -1.63 -9.79 4.89
CA GLU A 24 -1.37 -8.46 5.42
C GLU A 24 -0.05 -7.88 4.89
N LEU A 25 0.05 -6.56 4.90
CA LEU A 25 1.25 -5.81 4.52
C LEU A 25 1.38 -4.54 5.34
N TYR A 26 2.41 -4.47 6.20
CA TYR A 26 2.72 -3.26 6.95
C TYR A 26 3.19 -2.15 6.01
N GLN A 27 2.87 -0.90 6.35
CA GLN A 27 3.32 0.25 5.57
C GLN A 27 4.85 0.38 5.54
N SER A 28 5.53 0.14 6.66
CA SER A 28 6.99 0.17 6.73
C SER A 28 7.62 -0.84 5.79
N ASP A 29 7.10 -2.07 5.76
CA ASP A 29 7.64 -3.15 4.93
C ASP A 29 7.41 -2.86 3.44
N ALA A 30 6.25 -2.29 3.10
CA ALA A 30 5.97 -1.83 1.75
C ALA A 30 6.91 -0.70 1.32
N VAL A 31 7.15 0.30 2.17
CA VAL A 31 8.11 1.39 1.91
C VAL A 31 9.50 0.83 1.67
N ASP A 32 9.96 -0.05 2.58
CA ASP A 32 11.27 -0.68 2.50
C ASP A 32 11.45 -1.50 1.23
N HIS A 33 10.45 -2.30 0.88
CA HIS A 33 10.50 -3.12 -0.34
C HIS A 33 10.49 -2.24 -1.59
N ILE A 34 9.62 -1.22 -1.64
CA ILE A 34 9.51 -0.34 -2.81
C ILE A 34 10.82 0.44 -3.02
N ALA A 35 11.39 1.01 -1.95
CA ALA A 35 12.65 1.74 -2.02
C ALA A 35 13.85 0.87 -2.44
N LYS A 36 13.81 -0.43 -2.15
CA LYS A 36 14.91 -1.37 -2.49
C LYS A 36 14.81 -1.95 -3.90
N ASN A 37 13.59 -2.07 -4.46
CA ASN A 37 13.35 -2.89 -5.66
C ASN A 37 12.80 -2.10 -6.86
N PHE A 38 12.43 -0.84 -6.69
CA PHE A 38 11.86 -0.01 -7.74
C PHE A 38 12.61 1.32 -7.88
N ASP A 39 12.33 2.03 -8.98
CA ASP A 39 12.92 3.33 -9.28
C ASP A 39 12.74 4.37 -8.16
N ASP A 40 13.70 5.28 -8.09
CA ASP A 40 13.70 6.39 -7.15
C ASP A 40 12.42 7.23 -7.23
N GLY A 41 11.94 7.63 -6.04
CA GLY A 41 10.79 8.50 -5.84
C GLY A 41 9.44 7.79 -5.71
N LEU A 42 9.37 6.46 -5.84
CA LEU A 42 8.14 5.73 -5.47
C LEU A 42 7.90 5.71 -3.95
N THR A 43 8.90 6.13 -3.18
CA THR A 43 8.79 6.48 -1.77
C THR A 43 9.30 7.90 -1.56
N TYR A 44 9.00 8.47 -0.40
CA TYR A 44 9.54 9.77 0.01
C TYR A 44 9.73 9.78 1.52
N THR A 45 10.70 10.55 1.98
CA THR A 45 11.03 10.72 3.39
C THR A 45 10.73 12.15 3.80
N TYR A 46 9.98 12.32 4.89
CA TYR A 46 9.73 13.62 5.50
C TYR A 46 10.97 14.12 6.24
N ASP A 47 11.00 15.42 6.53
CA ASP A 47 12.10 16.05 7.28
C ASP A 47 12.31 15.46 8.69
N ASN A 48 11.28 14.82 9.26
CA ASN A 48 11.36 14.12 10.54
C ASN A 48 11.92 12.69 10.44
N GLY A 49 12.32 12.23 9.25
CA GLY A 49 12.86 10.90 8.99
C GLY A 49 11.81 9.81 8.70
N ASN A 50 10.52 10.11 8.80
CA ASN A 50 9.49 9.13 8.45
C ASN A 50 9.41 8.94 6.94
N SER A 51 9.35 7.69 6.49
CA SER A 51 9.24 7.36 5.06
C SER A 51 7.84 6.85 4.72
N ALA A 52 7.35 7.21 3.54
CA ALA A 52 6.02 6.89 3.07
C ALA A 52 6.02 6.51 1.58
N ILE A 53 4.97 5.81 1.15
CA ILE A 53 4.77 5.41 -0.24
C ILE A 53 4.22 6.60 -1.02
N HIS A 54 4.82 6.89 -2.17
CA HIS A 54 4.39 8.00 -3.01
C HIS A 54 2.96 7.80 -3.53
N LYS A 55 2.22 8.91 -3.66
CA LYS A 55 0.80 8.93 -4.03
C LYS A 55 0.47 8.22 -5.35
N THR A 56 1.42 8.14 -6.29
CA THR A 56 1.23 7.46 -7.58
C THR A 56 1.07 5.95 -7.40
N VAL A 57 1.86 5.33 -6.52
CA VAL A 57 1.75 3.91 -6.18
C VAL A 57 0.43 3.67 -5.45
N LEU A 58 0.11 4.49 -4.45
CA LEU A 58 -1.15 4.36 -3.69
C LEU A 58 -2.39 4.50 -4.59
N LYS A 59 -2.34 5.41 -5.58
CA LYS A 59 -3.41 5.55 -6.57
C LYS A 59 -3.54 4.29 -7.43
N ALA A 60 -2.44 3.80 -8.01
CA ALA A 60 -2.45 2.58 -8.80
C ALA A 60 -2.93 1.37 -7.98
N PHE A 61 -2.48 1.27 -6.73
CA PHE A 61 -2.88 0.23 -5.80
C PHE A 61 -4.37 0.27 -5.51
N LYS A 62 -4.94 1.46 -5.28
CA LYS A 62 -6.40 1.64 -5.12
C LYS A 62 -7.20 1.13 -6.32
N GLU A 63 -6.74 1.47 -7.52
CA GLU A 63 -7.42 1.12 -8.77
C GLU A 63 -7.47 -0.39 -8.97
N ILE A 64 -6.39 -1.12 -8.67
CA ILE A 64 -6.33 -2.57 -8.88
C ILE A 64 -6.91 -3.39 -7.72
N SER A 65 -6.84 -2.89 -6.49
CA SER A 65 -7.29 -3.64 -5.31
C SER A 65 -8.78 -3.46 -5.03
N GLY A 66 -9.37 -2.31 -5.41
CA GLY A 66 -10.79 -2.04 -5.24
C GLY A 66 -11.25 -2.24 -3.79
N ASP A 67 -12.19 -3.16 -3.59
CA ASP A 67 -12.71 -3.57 -2.28
C ASP A 67 -12.02 -4.81 -1.68
N THR A 68 -10.99 -5.35 -2.33
CA THR A 68 -10.29 -6.57 -1.89
C THR A 68 -9.47 -6.34 -0.63
N VAL A 69 -9.02 -5.11 -0.41
CA VAL A 69 -8.09 -4.74 0.67
C VAL A 69 -8.67 -3.61 1.49
N VAL A 70 -8.41 -3.63 2.79
CA VAL A 70 -8.77 -2.57 3.74
C VAL A 70 -7.53 -2.01 4.42
N TRP A 71 -7.50 -0.70 4.65
CA TRP A 71 -6.51 -0.08 5.51
C TRP A 71 -6.89 -0.24 7.00
N ASN A 72 -5.94 -0.69 7.80
CA ASN A 72 -6.05 -0.74 9.26
C ASN A 72 -5.16 0.33 9.90
N ASN A 73 -5.80 1.39 10.43
CA ASN A 73 -5.08 2.51 11.04
C ASN A 73 -4.38 2.16 12.37
N GLY A 74 -4.88 1.19 13.13
CA GLY A 74 -4.25 0.76 14.39
C GLY A 74 -2.98 -0.05 14.14
N TRP A 75 -3.00 -0.86 13.08
CA TRP A 75 -1.90 -1.72 12.66
C TRP A 75 -0.92 -1.05 11.68
N LYS A 76 -1.34 0.07 11.06
CA LYS A 76 -0.57 0.83 10.07
C LYS A 76 -0.18 0.00 8.85
N GLY A 77 -1.17 -0.66 8.27
CA GLY A 77 -0.98 -1.44 7.06
C GLY A 77 -2.29 -1.90 6.44
N TRP A 78 -2.13 -2.72 5.42
CA TRP A 78 -3.21 -3.25 4.60
C TRP A 78 -3.50 -4.69 4.96
N LEU A 79 -4.78 -5.03 5.05
CA LEU A 79 -5.27 -6.37 5.32
C LEU A 79 -6.19 -6.80 4.18
N LEU A 80 -6.21 -8.10 3.87
CA LEU A 80 -7.24 -8.66 3.03
C LEU A 80 -8.61 -8.41 3.66
N ARG A 81 -9.58 -7.95 2.87
CA ARG A 81 -10.93 -7.69 3.36
C ARG A 81 -11.59 -9.00 3.80
N SER A 82 -12.17 -8.98 5.00
CA SER A 82 -13.03 -10.03 5.51
C SER A 82 -14.49 -9.78 5.12
N PRO A 83 -15.34 -10.82 4.95
CA PRO A 83 -16.77 -10.65 4.69
C PRO A 83 -17.53 -9.82 5.75
N HIS A 84 -16.97 -9.69 6.95
CA HIS A 84 -17.55 -8.92 8.05
C HIS A 84 -17.15 -7.44 8.04
N ASP A 85 -16.22 -7.04 7.17
CA ASP A 85 -15.83 -5.63 7.05
C ASP A 85 -16.93 -4.82 6.37
N PRO A 86 -17.25 -3.61 6.88
CA PRO A 86 -18.28 -2.77 6.28
C PRO A 86 -17.88 -2.32 4.87
N VAL A 87 -18.77 -2.59 3.90
CA VAL A 87 -18.61 -2.16 2.51
C VAL A 87 -18.51 -0.63 2.45
N GLY A 88 -17.51 -0.12 1.73
CA GLY A 88 -17.43 1.29 1.33
C GLY A 88 -16.93 2.29 2.38
N LYS A 89 -16.47 1.88 3.57
CA LYS A 89 -15.98 2.84 4.60
C LYS A 89 -14.46 2.98 4.71
N ARG A 90 -13.67 1.99 4.29
CA ARG A 90 -12.19 2.04 4.34
C ARG A 90 -11.60 1.35 3.12
N GLY A 91 -11.10 2.15 2.19
CA GLY A 91 -10.43 1.64 1.00
C GLY A 91 -8.95 1.33 1.24
N PRO A 92 -8.23 0.93 0.19
CA PRO A 92 -6.80 0.66 0.20
C PRO A 92 -5.91 1.89 0.45
N THR A 93 -6.47 3.10 0.64
CA THR A 93 -5.70 4.34 0.64
C THR A 93 -5.99 5.25 1.83
N ASP A 94 -6.27 4.72 3.01
CA ASP A 94 -6.56 5.56 4.19
C ASP A 94 -5.43 5.69 5.24
N PRO A 95 -4.13 5.84 4.88
CA PRO A 95 -3.18 6.38 5.84
C PRO A 95 -3.53 7.86 6.06
N VAL A 96 -4.34 8.12 7.08
CA VAL A 96 -4.59 9.48 7.59
C VAL A 96 -3.25 10.08 7.96
N GLY A 97 -2.79 11.05 7.16
CA GLY A 97 -1.63 11.89 7.46
C GLY A 97 -0.33 11.11 7.67
N ALA A 98 0.45 10.96 6.61
CA ALA A 98 1.88 11.18 6.77
C ALA A 98 2.13 12.64 6.38
#